data_AF-A0A7G9Z4D2-F1
#
_entry.id   AF-A0A7G9Z4D2-F1
#
_cell.length_a   1.000
_cell.length_b   1.000
_cell.length_c   1.000
_cell.angle_alpha   90.00
_cell.angle_beta   90.00
_cell.angle_gamma   90.00
#
_symmetry.space_group_name_H-M   'P 1'
#
loop_
_entity.id
_entity.type
_entity.pdbx_description
1 polymer ?
#
loop_
_entity_poly.entity_id
_entity_poly.type
_entity_poly.pdbx_seq_one_letter_code
_entity_poly.pdbx_strand_id
1 'polypeptide(L)'
;MIARINKRDAIPKNDLIFMVAFVILSVVIITVPPLNAMPLRAAVGFPLVLFLPGYSLVSALFPRRDELDVLERIALSIGLSICVVVFVGLGLNYTPWGIRLGPVLLVLSTFTLIFTGISAVRRMSVTSVKL
;
A
#
# COMPACT_ATOMS: atom_id res chain seq x y z
N MET A 1 -5.41 -10.01 34.36
CA MET A 1 -6.13 -8.80 33.89
C MET A 1 -6.43 -9.00 32.40
N ILE A 2 -7.64 -9.48 32.07
CA ILE A 2 -8.02 -9.85 30.69
C ILE A 2 -8.46 -8.57 30.00
N ALA A 3 -7.64 -8.06 29.07
CA ALA A 3 -8.02 -6.92 28.25
C ALA A 3 -9.27 -7.27 27.43
N ARG A 4 -10.38 -6.56 27.67
CA ARG A 4 -11.58 -6.67 26.83
C ARG A 4 -11.24 -6.20 25.42
N ILE A 5 -10.94 -7.15 24.53
CA ILE A 5 -10.68 -6.88 23.10
C ILE A 5 -11.97 -6.32 22.47
N ASN A 6 -11.96 -5.03 22.12
CA ASN A 6 -13.11 -4.34 21.57
C ASN A 6 -13.08 -4.43 20.04
N LYS A 7 -14.26 -4.57 19.41
CA LYS A 7 -14.38 -4.69 17.94
C LYS A 7 -14.04 -3.36 17.22
N ARG A 8 -13.81 -2.28 17.98
CA ARG A 8 -13.46 -0.92 17.51
C ARG A 8 -11.98 -0.72 17.21
N ASP A 9 -11.12 -1.67 17.59
CA ASP A 9 -9.66 -1.50 17.54
C ASP A 9 -9.08 -1.95 16.18
N ALA A 10 -9.89 -2.64 15.38
CA ALA A 10 -9.57 -3.01 14.02
C ALA A 10 -9.69 -1.79 13.10
N ILE A 11 -8.62 -1.52 12.35
CA ILE A 11 -8.59 -0.47 11.32
C ILE A 11 -9.81 -0.68 10.38
N PRO A 12 -10.52 0.39 9.98
CA PRO A 12 -11.71 0.29 9.14
C PRO A 12 -11.39 -0.48 7.85
N LYS A 13 -12.32 -1.35 7.44
CA LYS A 13 -12.23 -2.09 6.17
C LYS A 13 -12.16 -1.15 4.97
N ASN A 14 -12.73 0.05 5.11
CA ASN A 14 -12.77 1.09 4.08
C ASN A 14 -11.36 1.45 3.59
N ASP A 15 -10.34 1.47 4.44
CA ASP A 15 -8.97 1.83 4.06
C ASP A 15 -8.40 0.87 3.01
N LEU A 16 -8.71 -0.44 3.09
CA LEU A 16 -8.26 -1.41 2.08
C LEU A 16 -8.98 -1.19 0.75
N ILE A 17 -10.29 -0.89 0.79
CA ILE A 17 -11.08 -0.60 -0.41
C ILE A 17 -10.53 0.64 -1.10
N PHE A 18 -10.19 1.69 -0.33
CA PHE A 18 -9.54 2.88 -0.85
C PHE A 18 -8.19 2.57 -1.51
N MET A 19 -7.33 1.76 -0.89
CA MET A 19 -6.06 1.35 -1.50
C MET A 19 -6.27 0.64 -2.83
N VAL A 20 -7.15 -0.38 -2.86
CA VAL A 20 -7.41 -1.17 -4.08
C VAL A 20 -8.01 -0.28 -5.18
N ALA A 21 -9.02 0.52 -4.85
CA ALA A 21 -9.64 1.44 -5.79
C ALA A 21 -8.62 2.46 -6.34
N PHE A 22 -7.74 2.98 -5.49
CA PHE A 22 -6.70 3.92 -5.90
C PHE A 22 -5.67 3.25 -6.81
N VAL A 23 -5.21 2.04 -6.49
CA VAL A 23 -4.30 1.27 -7.37
C VAL A 23 -4.94 1.04 -8.73
N ILE A 24 -6.19 0.58 -8.78
CA ILE A 24 -6.91 0.36 -10.04
C ILE A 24 -7.02 1.67 -10.83
N LEU A 25 -7.43 2.75 -10.18
CA LEU A 25 -7.55 4.07 -10.80
C LEU A 25 -6.21 4.55 -11.37
N SER A 26 -5.12 4.42 -10.61
CA SER A 26 -3.78 4.77 -11.06
C SER A 26 -3.35 3.94 -12.26
N VAL A 27 -3.61 2.62 -12.24
CA VAL A 27 -3.29 1.75 -13.37
C VAL A 27 -4.05 2.19 -14.61
N VAL A 28 -5.37 2.40 -14.51
CA VAL A 28 -6.22 2.84 -15.62
C VAL A 28 -5.73 4.18 -16.20
N ILE A 29 -5.50 5.19 -15.36
CA ILE A 29 -5.04 6.52 -15.80
C ILE A 29 -3.68 6.44 -16.50
N ILE A 30 -2.78 5.58 -16.01
CA ILE A 30 -1.41 5.49 -16.51
C ILE A 30 -1.31 4.65 -17.79
N THR A 31 -2.18 3.64 -17.97
CA THR A 31 -2.09 2.71 -19.11
C THR A 31 -3.04 3.04 -20.26
N VAL A 32 -4.19 3.68 -20.02
CA VAL A 32 -5.23 3.89 -21.05
C VAL A 32 -5.00 5.20 -21.82
N PRO A 33 -4.79 5.18 -23.15
CA PRO A 33 -4.84 6.40 -23.97
C PRO A 33 -6.28 6.95 -24.04
N PRO A 34 -6.49 8.29 -24.03
CA PRO A 34 -5.51 9.38 -24.03
C PRO A 34 -5.04 9.83 -22.64
N LEU A 35 -5.55 9.23 -21.56
CA LEU A 35 -5.24 9.64 -20.17
C LEU A 35 -3.74 9.52 -19.85
N ASN A 36 -3.06 8.55 -20.46
CA ASN A 36 -1.62 8.34 -20.29
C ASN A 36 -0.74 9.49 -20.80
N ALA A 37 -1.26 10.33 -21.71
CA ALA A 37 -0.58 11.50 -22.27
C ALA A 37 -0.78 12.76 -21.41
N MET A 38 -1.70 12.71 -20.44
CA MET A 38 -1.97 13.85 -19.57
C MET A 38 -0.94 13.92 -18.43
N PRO A 39 -0.56 15.14 -18.00
CA PRO A 39 0.30 15.32 -16.82
C PRO A 39 -0.33 14.78 -15.53
N LEU A 40 -1.66 14.55 -15.52
CA LEU A 40 -2.41 13.94 -14.43
C LEU A 40 -1.85 12.58 -14.00
N ARG A 41 -1.22 11.82 -14.91
CA ARG A 41 -0.55 10.56 -14.58
C ARG A 41 0.54 10.75 -13.51
N ALA A 42 1.29 11.85 -13.54
CA ALA A 42 2.34 12.11 -12.57
C ALA A 42 1.75 12.43 -11.20
N ALA A 43 0.68 13.25 -11.17
CA ALA A 43 -0.02 13.60 -9.95
C ALA A 43 -0.65 12.38 -9.25
N VAL A 44 -1.16 11.41 -10.01
CA VAL A 44 -1.76 10.17 -9.47
C VAL A 44 -0.71 9.10 -9.18
N GLY A 45 0.33 9.01 -10.02
CA GLY A 45 1.43 8.05 -9.82
C GLY A 45 2.28 8.38 -8.61
N PHE A 46 2.44 9.66 -8.26
CA PHE A 46 3.30 10.07 -7.16
C PHE A 46 2.82 9.55 -5.79
N PRO A 47 1.53 9.69 -5.39
CA PRO A 47 0.99 9.05 -4.19
C PRO A 47 1.06 7.52 -4.24
N LEU A 48 0.83 6.92 -5.43
CA LEU A 48 0.94 5.47 -5.60
C LEU A 48 2.35 4.98 -5.29
N VAL A 49 3.37 5.71 -5.73
CA VAL A 49 4.77 5.31 -5.54
C VAL A 49 5.25 5.62 -4.12
N LEU A 50 4.89 6.78 -3.57
CA LEU A 50 5.49 7.30 -2.32
C LEU A 50 4.69 7.05 -1.05
N PHE A 51 3.45 6.56 -1.13
CA PHE A 51 2.64 6.36 0.06
C PHE A 51 1.96 5.00 0.12
N LEU A 52 1.35 4.55 -0.98
CA LEU A 52 0.54 3.34 -0.99
C LEU A 52 1.30 2.05 -0.57
N PRO A 53 2.49 1.72 -1.11
CA PRO A 53 3.16 0.48 -0.75
C PRO A 53 3.61 0.50 0.71
N GLY A 54 4.11 1.64 1.21
CA GLY A 54 4.45 1.82 2.62
C GLY A 54 3.24 1.71 3.56
N TYR A 55 2.11 2.35 3.23
CA TYR A 55 0.89 2.27 4.04
C TYR A 55 0.31 0.85 4.05
N SER A 56 0.37 0.13 2.91
CA SER A 56 -0.07 -1.28 2.83
C SER A 56 0.78 -2.20 3.72
N LEU A 57 2.10 -2.02 3.72
CA LEU A 57 3.05 -2.70 4.59
C LEU A 57 2.78 -2.43 6.07
N VAL A 58 2.68 -1.15 6.46
CA VAL A 58 2.39 -0.78 7.85
C VAL A 58 1.04 -1.37 8.30
N SER A 59 0.03 -1.35 7.43
CA SER A 59 -1.27 -1.95 7.74
C SER A 59 -1.20 -3.48 7.88
N ALA A 60 -0.30 -4.13 7.16
CA ALA A 60 -0.08 -5.57 7.24
C ALA A 60 0.73 -5.93 8.48
N LEU A 61 1.79 -5.17 8.80
CA LEU A 61 2.68 -5.41 9.93
C LEU A 61 2.00 -5.09 11.28
N PHE A 62 1.30 -3.95 11.33
CA PHE A 62 0.62 -3.41 12.51
C PHE A 62 -0.88 -3.24 12.22
N PRO A 63 -1.68 -4.32 12.30
CA PRO A 63 -3.09 -4.28 11.94
C PRO A 63 -3.98 -3.61 12.99
N ARG A 64 -3.47 -3.33 14.20
CA ARG A 64 -4.25 -2.75 15.29
C ARG A 64 -4.00 -1.25 15.41
N ARG A 65 -5.02 -0.51 15.87
CA ARG A 65 -4.93 0.96 16.03
C ARG A 65 -4.16 1.39 17.29
N ASP A 66 -4.04 0.50 18.27
CA ASP A 66 -3.33 0.71 19.54
C ASP A 66 -1.83 0.45 19.46
N GLU A 67 -1.32 -0.06 18.34
CA GLU A 67 0.10 -0.39 18.16
C GLU A 67 0.98 0.81 17.77
N LEU A 68 0.40 1.83 17.13
CA LEU A 68 1.12 2.98 16.60
C LEU A 68 0.27 4.25 16.73
N ASP A 69 0.88 5.35 17.15
CA ASP A 69 0.23 6.65 17.06
C ASP A 69 0.04 7.08 15.59
N VAL A 70 -0.87 8.01 15.33
CA VAL A 70 -1.18 8.49 13.98
C VAL A 70 0.07 9.06 13.30
N LEU A 71 0.88 9.83 14.04
CA LEU A 71 2.12 10.40 13.53
C LEU A 71 3.16 9.32 13.22
N GLU A 72 3.32 8.32 14.10
CA GLU A 72 4.24 7.21 13.88
C GLU A 72 3.84 6.37 12.66
N ARG A 73 2.54 6.08 12.51
CA ARG A 73 2.00 5.36 11.36
C ARG A 73 2.28 6.10 10.05
N ILE A 74 2.12 7.43 10.03
CA ILE A 74 2.42 8.25 8.84
C ILE A 74 3.93 8.24 8.56
N ALA A 75 4.75 8.48 9.57
CA ALA A 75 6.21 8.50 9.43
C ALA A 75 6.76 7.15 8.92
N LEU A 76 6.31 6.04 9.51
CA LEU A 76 6.68 4.69 9.08
C LEU A 76 6.20 4.38 7.66
N SER A 77 5.00 4.83 7.28
CA SER A 77 4.48 4.61 5.94
C SER A 77 5.33 5.33 4.89
N ILE A 78 5.70 6.58 5.15
CA ILE A 78 6.56 7.37 4.25
C ILE A 78 7.95 6.72 4.18
N GLY A 79 8.57 6.41 5.33
CA GLY A 79 9.89 5.79 5.38
C GLY A 79 9.95 4.46 4.66
N LEU A 80 8.99 3.56 4.92
CA LEU A 80 8.90 2.26 4.24
C LEU A 80 8.65 2.41 2.75
N SER A 81 7.83 3.37 2.33
CA SER A 81 7.60 3.59 0.90
C SER A 81 8.87 4.00 0.19
N ILE A 82 9.65 4.93 0.76
CA ILE A 82 10.94 5.34 0.19
C ILE A 82 11.88 4.14 0.09
N CYS A 83 12.01 3.34 1.15
CA CYS A 83 12.81 2.12 1.12
C CYS A 83 12.37 1.18 0.00
N VAL A 84 11.07 0.86 -0.09
CA VAL A 84 10.54 -0.02 -1.14
C VAL A 84 10.83 0.52 -2.53
N VAL A 85 10.62 1.82 -2.77
CA VAL A 85 10.86 2.45 -4.08
C VAL A 85 12.33 2.40 -4.45
N VAL A 86 13.24 2.65 -3.51
CA VAL A 86 14.69 2.56 -3.75
C VAL A 86 15.08 1.13 -4.12
N PHE A 87 14.61 0.13 -3.36
CA PHE A 87 14.91 -1.28 -3.66
C PHE A 87 14.29 -1.74 -4.99
N VAL A 88 13.06 -1.32 -5.30
CA VAL A 88 12.39 -1.63 -6.56
C VAL A 88 13.11 -0.97 -7.74
N GLY A 89 13.53 0.29 -7.60
CA GLY A 89 14.29 1.00 -8.61
C GLY A 89 15.65 0.35 -8.88
N LEU A 90 16.37 -0.03 -7.82
CA LEU A 90 17.62 -0.79 -7.93
C LEU A 90 17.40 -2.16 -8.59
N GLY A 91 16.39 -2.91 -8.15
CA GLY A 91 16.05 -4.22 -8.71
C GLY A 91 15.70 -4.13 -10.19
N LEU A 92 14.85 -3.16 -10.58
CA LEU A 92 14.48 -2.91 -11.96
C LEU A 92 15.67 -2.47 -12.83
N ASN A 93 16.65 -1.76 -12.25
CA ASN A 93 17.86 -1.38 -12.97
C ASN A 93 18.67 -2.58 -13.47
N TYR A 94 18.62 -3.71 -12.76
CA TYR A 94 19.25 -4.97 -13.19
C TYR A 94 18.37 -5.82 -14.11
N THR A 95 17.13 -5.39 -14.41
CA THR A 95 16.25 -6.10 -15.34
C THR A 95 16.37 -5.57 -16.77
N PRO A 96 16.08 -6.39 -17.80
CA PRO A 96 16.10 -5.97 -19.20
C PRO A 96 15.18 -4.77 -19.52
N TRP A 97 14.18 -4.52 -18.68
CA TRP A 97 13.22 -3.44 -18.86
C TRP A 97 13.70 -2.07 -18.34
N GLY A 98 14.66 -2.04 -17.40
CA GLY A 98 15.20 -0.83 -16.78
C GLY A 98 14.19 -0.02 -15.94
N ILE A 99 14.59 1.19 -15.54
CA ILE A 99 13.76 2.13 -14.77
C ILE A 99 12.77 2.86 -15.69
N ARG A 100 11.75 2.14 -16.16
CA ARG A 100 10.63 2.69 -16.95
C ARG A 100 9.36 2.76 -16.09
N LEU A 101 8.42 3.64 -16.45
CA LEU A 101 7.18 3.78 -15.68
C LEU A 101 6.34 2.50 -15.66
N GLY A 102 6.25 1.76 -16.78
CA GLY A 102 5.46 0.52 -16.85
C GLY A 102 5.91 -0.55 -15.84
N PRO A 103 7.19 -0.95 -15.84
CA PRO A 103 7.74 -1.91 -14.88
C PRO A 103 7.62 -1.44 -13.42
N VAL A 104 7.92 -0.17 -13.13
CA VAL A 104 7.78 0.40 -11.77
C VAL A 104 6.34 0.31 -11.29
N LEU A 105 5.39 0.71 -12.14
CA LEU A 105 3.97 0.63 -11.86
C LEU A 105 3.55 -0.82 -11.56
N LEU A 106 3.94 -1.76 -12.42
CA LEU A 106 3.58 -3.17 -12.29
C LEU A 106 4.07 -3.75 -10.97
N VAL A 107 5.34 -3.52 -10.62
CA VAL A 107 5.94 -4.04 -9.39
C VAL A 107 5.28 -3.41 -8.16
N LEU A 108 5.11 -2.09 -8.13
CA LEU A 108 4.53 -1.42 -6.96
C LEU A 108 3.03 -1.72 -6.79
N SER A 109 2.27 -1.81 -7.88
CA SER A 109 0.86 -2.19 -7.83
C SER A 109 0.69 -3.63 -7.34
N THR A 110 1.45 -4.59 -7.88
CA THR A 110 1.38 -5.99 -7.42
C THR A 110 1.82 -6.12 -5.96
N PHE A 111 2.90 -5.46 -5.57
CA PHE A 111 3.36 -5.39 -4.19
C PHE A 111 2.27 -4.85 -3.25
N THR A 112 1.67 -3.70 -3.59
CA THR A 112 0.62 -3.08 -2.79
C THR A 112 -0.61 -3.98 -2.66
N LEU A 113 -1.02 -4.65 -3.74
CA LEU A 113 -2.17 -5.57 -3.72
C LEU A 113 -1.89 -6.80 -2.86
N ILE A 114 -0.68 -7.37 -2.92
CA ILE A 114 -0.27 -8.50 -2.08
C ILE A 114 -0.32 -8.11 -0.60
N PHE A 115 0.30 -6.99 -0.22
CA PHE A 115 0.31 -6.55 1.18
C PHE A 115 -1.06 -6.11 1.68
N THR A 116 -1.88 -5.51 0.82
CA THR A 116 -3.30 -5.24 1.12
C THR A 116 -4.06 -6.55 1.37
N GLY A 117 -3.83 -7.59 0.56
CA GLY A 117 -4.41 -8.92 0.77
C GLY A 117 -3.94 -9.57 2.09
N ILE A 118 -2.64 -9.52 2.38
CA ILE A 118 -2.06 -10.02 3.65
C ILE A 118 -2.66 -9.27 4.85
N SER A 119 -2.81 -7.94 4.73
CA SER A 119 -3.47 -7.09 5.74
C SER A 119 -4.92 -7.54 5.99
N ALA A 120 -5.66 -7.85 4.91
CA ALA A 120 -7.03 -8.36 5.02
C ALA A 120 -7.08 -9.71 5.76
N VAL A 121 -6.20 -10.65 5.41
CA VAL A 121 -6.12 -11.97 6.06
C VAL A 121 -5.71 -11.84 7.53
N ARG A 122 -4.69 -11.03 7.84
CA ARG A 122 -4.26 -10.78 9.23
C ARG A 122 -5.39 -10.19 10.07
N ARG A 123 -6.21 -9.28 9.53
CA ARG A 123 -7.38 -8.72 10.24
C ARG A 123 -8.44 -9.78 10.55
N MET A 124 -8.61 -10.80 9.70
CA MET A 124 -9.54 -11.90 9.94
C MET A 124 -9.07 -12.85 11.05
N SER A 125 -7.76 -13.14 11.11
CA SER A 125 -7.19 -13.99 12.17
C SER A 125 -7.21 -13.33 13.55
N VAL A 126 -6.92 -12.02 13.63
CA VAL A 126 -7.00 -11.26 14.91
C VAL A 126 -8.45 -11.18 15.42
N THR A 127 -9.44 -11.19 14.54
CA THR A 127 -10.86 -11.21 14.92
C THR A 127 -11.32 -12.59 15.43
N SER A 128 -10.65 -13.67 15.02
CA SER A 128 -11.05 -15.06 15.33
C SER A 128 -10.50 -15.57 16.66
N VAL A 129 -9.60 -14.86 17.33
CA VAL A 129 -9.20 -15.17 18.72
C VAL A 129 -10.22 -14.55 19.69
N LYS A 130 -11.45 -15.03 19.57
CA LYS A 130 -12.51 -14.94 20.59
C LYS A 130 -13.18 -16.31 20.64
N LEU A 131 -12.52 -17.25 21.31
CA LEU A 131 -13.15 -18.42 21.92
C LEU A 131 -12.85 -18.35 23.41
#